data_AF-Q5C4K0-F1
#
_entry.id   AF-Q5C4K0-F1
#
_cell.length_a   1.000
_cell.length_b   1.000
_cell.length_c   1.000
_cell.angle_alpha   90.00
_cell.angle_beta   90.00
_cell.angle_gamma   90.00
#
_symmetry.space_group_name_H-M   'P 1'
#
loop_
_entity.id
_entity.type
_entity.pdbx_description
1 polymer ?
#
loop_
_entity_poly.entity_id
_entity_poly.type
_entity_poly.pdbx_seq_one_letter_code
_entity_poly.pdbx_strand_id
1 'polypeptide(L)'
;LNHKNLYTFYVQVKILINQYMNSNNLTIEVKLCYTLDQWKTFIDSSRLHRLDHLTQSTSTSSLSSSSSLLCNHSYQWIETYELEVILCSNSLEVNYHQLEFAIVYKDYNNNYEYWDNNYTQNYICNAYSSLC
;
A
#
# COMPACT_ATOMS: atom_id res chain seq x y z
N LEU A 1 -8.51 9.19 36.37
CA LEU A 1 -8.58 9.61 34.96
C LEU A 1 -7.60 8.73 34.20
N ASN A 2 -8.10 7.69 33.52
CA ASN A 2 -7.26 6.78 32.74
C ASN A 2 -6.73 7.55 31.53
N HIS A 3 -5.47 7.98 31.58
CA HIS A 3 -4.73 8.37 30.39
C HIS A 3 -4.61 7.12 29.52
N LYS A 4 -5.50 6.99 28.52
CA LYS A 4 -5.35 5.98 27.48
C LYS A 4 -4.17 6.41 26.62
N ASN A 5 -3.12 5.60 26.59
CA ASN A 5 -2.03 5.82 25.64
C ASN A 5 -2.59 5.56 24.24
N LEU A 6 -2.51 6.58 23.39
CA LEU A 6 -2.89 6.51 21.99
C LEU A 6 -1.63 6.37 21.16
N TYR A 7 -1.67 5.42 20.23
CA TYR A 7 -0.59 5.13 19.30
C TYR A 7 -1.09 5.38 17.89
N THR A 8 -0.44 6.30 17.20
CA THR A 8 -0.82 6.69 15.84
C THR A 8 0.24 6.22 14.86
N PHE A 9 -0.20 5.60 13.77
CA PHE A 9 0.63 5.14 12.66
C PHE A 9 0.13 5.79 11.38
N TYR A 10 1.04 6.37 10.61
CA TYR A 10 0.77 6.91 9.29
C TYR A 10 1.39 5.97 8.26
N VAL A 11 0.55 5.36 7.43
CA VAL A 11 0.99 4.44 6.38
C VAL A 11 0.65 5.05 5.03
N GLN A 12 1.66 5.18 4.18
CA GLN A 12 1.52 5.58 2.79
C GLN A 12 1.98 4.44 1.88
N VAL A 13 1.09 3.99 1.00
CA VAL A 13 1.36 2.93 0.02
C VAL A 13 1.47 3.55 -1.36
N LYS A 14 2.58 3.30 -2.06
CA LYS A 14 2.81 3.73 -3.43
C LYS A 14 2.86 2.52 -4.34
N ILE A 15 1.87 2.38 -5.22
CA ILE A 15 1.78 1.28 -6.18
C ILE A 15 2.35 1.76 -7.52
N LEU A 16 3.28 1.00 -8.09
CA LEU A 16 3.81 1.24 -9.43
C LEU A 16 3.37 0.12 -10.36
N ILE A 17 2.63 0.49 -11.40
CA ILE A 17 2.10 -0.44 -12.39
C ILE A 17 2.76 -0.12 -13.72
N ASN A 18 3.60 -1.04 -14.19
CA ASN A 18 4.20 -0.94 -15.52
C ASN A 18 3.26 -1.61 -16.50
N GLN A 19 2.62 -0.83 -17.38
CA GLN A 19 1.77 -1.38 -18.45
C GLN A 19 2.21 -0.93 -19.83
N TYR A 20 2.01 -1.83 -20.79
CA TYR A 20 2.18 -1.57 -22.22
C TYR A 20 0.92 -0.98 -22.87
N MET A 21 -0.21 -0.88 -22.15
CA MET A 21 -1.48 -0.35 -22.65
C MET A 21 -2.28 0.34 -21.54
N ASN A 22 -3.18 1.23 -21.95
CA ASN A 22 -3.96 2.14 -21.12
C ASN A 22 -5.04 1.39 -20.32
N SER A 23 -4.83 1.12 -19.03
CA SER A 23 -5.84 0.50 -18.16
C SER A 23 -6.48 1.52 -17.23
N ASN A 24 -7.67 1.97 -17.58
CA ASN A 24 -8.42 2.91 -16.75
C ASN A 24 -8.94 2.32 -15.42
N ASN A 25 -8.74 1.05 -15.10
CA ASN A 25 -9.26 0.42 -13.87
C ASN A 25 -8.48 -0.85 -13.49
N LEU A 26 -7.47 -0.75 -12.62
CA LEU A 26 -6.75 -1.95 -12.13
C LEU A 26 -6.96 -2.23 -10.64
N THR A 27 -7.17 -1.21 -9.82
CA THR A 27 -7.24 -1.38 -8.37
C THR A 27 -8.51 -0.73 -7.84
N ILE A 28 -9.47 -1.56 -7.41
CA ILE A 28 -10.72 -1.08 -6.77
C ILE A 28 -10.44 -0.61 -5.37
N GLU A 29 -9.63 -1.34 -4.64
CA GLU A 29 -9.52 -1.17 -3.20
C GLU A 29 -8.11 -1.56 -2.76
N VAL A 30 -7.53 -0.73 -1.90
CA VAL A 30 -6.29 -0.99 -1.18
C VAL A 30 -6.63 -0.91 0.30
N LYS A 31 -6.23 -1.91 1.07
CA LYS A 31 -6.41 -2.03 2.52
C LYS A 31 -5.10 -2.50 3.16
N LEU A 32 -4.99 -2.30 4.46
CA LEU A 32 -3.97 -2.96 5.28
C LEU A 32 -4.63 -4.10 6.04
N CYS A 33 -3.93 -5.22 6.13
CA CYS A 33 -4.19 -6.23 7.15
C CYS A 33 -3.03 -6.13 8.15
N TYR A 34 -3.32 -5.83 9.42
CA TYR A 34 -2.28 -5.54 10.40
C TYR A 34 -2.46 -6.28 11.72
N THR A 35 -1.35 -6.46 12.44
CA THR A 35 -1.26 -7.19 13.70
C THR A 35 -0.33 -6.48 14.69
N LEU A 36 -0.53 -6.80 15.97
CA LEU A 36 0.34 -6.40 17.09
C LEU A 36 0.90 -7.62 17.85
N ASP A 37 0.57 -8.84 17.40
CA ASP A 37 0.76 -10.07 18.17
C ASP A 37 1.35 -11.22 17.35
N GLN A 38 2.22 -10.90 16.38
CA GLN A 38 2.88 -11.86 15.49
C GLN A 38 1.87 -12.70 14.69
N TRP A 39 0.83 -12.05 14.16
CA TRP A 39 -0.21 -12.67 13.32
C TRP A 39 -1.04 -13.76 14.01
N LYS A 40 -1.09 -13.80 15.35
CA LYS A 40 -2.08 -14.63 16.05
C LYS A 40 -3.49 -14.07 15.85
N THR A 41 -3.60 -12.74 15.83
CA THR A 41 -4.78 -12.01 15.43
C THR A 41 -4.41 -10.92 14.43
N PHE A 42 -5.35 -10.56 13.57
CA PHE A 42 -5.18 -9.49 12.59
C PHE A 42 -6.46 -8.69 12.44
N ILE A 43 -6.31 -7.45 11.99
CA ILE A 43 -7.39 -6.50 11.76
C ILE A 43 -7.28 -6.00 10.33
N ASP A 44 -8.37 -6.10 9.58
CA ASP A 44 -8.48 -5.47 8.27
C ASP A 44 -8.88 -4.01 8.44
N SER A 45 -8.14 -3.12 7.79
CA SER A 45 -8.43 -1.70 7.79
C SER A 45 -9.62 -1.36 6.88
N SER A 46 -10.14 -0.14 7.05
CA SER A 46 -10.92 0.50 5.99
C SER A 46 -10.06 0.67 4.73
N ARG A 47 -10.72 0.89 3.60
CA ARG A 47 -10.04 1.26 2.34
C ARG A 47 -9.16 2.49 2.54
N LEU A 48 -7.95 2.46 2.00
CA LEU A 48 -7.01 3.57 2.00
C LEU A 48 -7.54 4.71 1.13
N HIS A 49 -7.31 5.94 1.57
CA HIS A 49 -7.63 7.12 0.82
C HIS A 49 -6.61 7.30 -0.32
N ARG A 50 -7.08 7.44 -1.57
CA ARG A 50 -6.20 7.71 -2.72
C ARG A 50 -5.82 9.18 -2.74
N LEU A 51 -4.54 9.49 -2.61
CA LEU A 51 -4.01 10.85 -2.63
C LEU A 51 -3.82 11.40 -4.04
N ASP A 52 -3.20 10.61 -4.91
CA ASP A 52 -2.77 11.09 -6.22
C ASP A 52 -2.66 9.95 -7.24
N HIS A 53 -2.68 10.32 -8.51
CA HIS A 53 -2.44 9.46 -9.66
C HIS A 53 -1.52 10.17 -10.65
N LEU A 54 -0.38 9.56 -10.95
CA LEU A 54 0.55 10.05 -11.96
C LEU A 54 0.73 9.00 -13.05
N THR A 55 0.64 9.43 -14.32
CA THR A 55 1.02 8.61 -15.46
C THR A 55 2.33 9.14 -16.03
N GLN A 56 3.36 8.29 -16.08
CA GLN A 56 4.64 8.62 -16.68
C GLN A 56 4.84 7.80 -17.94
N SER A 57 4.97 8.46 -19.09
CA SER A 57 5.33 7.82 -20.35
C SER A 57 6.84 7.78 -20.52
N THR A 58 7.41 6.60 -20.74
CA THR A 58 8.83 6.44 -21.11
C THR A 58 8.87 5.94 -22.55
N SER A 59 9.38 6.76 -23.46
CA SER A 59 9.63 6.36 -24.85
C SER A 59 11.10 6.03 -25.02
N THR A 60 11.43 4.75 -25.15
CA THR A 60 12.77 4.33 -25.60
C THR A 60 12.73 4.12 -27.11
N SER A 61 13.30 5.06 -27.87
CA SER A 61 13.50 4.89 -29.31
C SER A 61 14.69 3.97 -29.56
N SER A 62 14.46 2.70 -29.84
CA SER A 62 15.50 1.84 -30.41
C SER A 62 15.69 2.22 -31.88
N LEU A 63 16.85 2.79 -32.23
CA LEU A 63 17.27 3.01 -33.62
C LEU A 63 17.54 1.66 -34.28
N SER A 64 16.52 1.05 -34.88
CA SER A 64 16.67 -0.11 -35.76
C SER A 64 16.35 0.28 -37.19
N SER A 65 17.37 0.21 -38.03
CA SER A 65 17.33 0.38 -39.48
C SER A 65 16.27 -0.54 -40.10
N SER A 66 15.46 -0.01 -41.02
CA SER A 66 14.45 -0.65 -41.86
C SER A 66 13.06 -0.98 -41.25
N SER A 67 12.07 -0.19 -41.68
CA SER A 67 10.62 -0.42 -41.73
C SER A 67 9.86 -0.79 -40.44
N SER A 68 8.99 0.14 -40.02
CA SER A 68 8.08 0.14 -38.87
C SER A 68 8.73 0.46 -37.51
N LEU A 69 8.75 1.75 -37.17
CA LEU A 69 9.05 2.22 -35.82
C LEU A 69 7.91 1.82 -34.87
N LEU A 70 8.00 0.63 -34.28
CA LEU A 70 7.18 0.27 -33.12
C LEU A 70 7.66 1.13 -31.95
N CYS A 71 6.99 2.26 -31.70
CA CYS A 71 7.20 3.01 -30.46
C CYS A 71 6.69 2.17 -29.29
N ASN A 72 7.59 1.44 -28.62
CA ASN A 72 7.32 0.82 -27.33
C ASN A 72 7.21 1.93 -26.28
N HIS A 73 6.02 2.51 -26.13
CA HIS A 73 5.71 3.37 -25.00
C HIS A 73 5.47 2.48 -23.79
N SER A 74 6.37 2.52 -22.81
CA SER A 74 6.07 2.00 -21.47
C SER A 74 5.37 3.10 -20.69
N TYR A 75 4.17 2.82 -20.21
CA TYR A 75 3.47 3.69 -19.28
C TYR A 75 3.65 3.15 -17.88
N GLN A 76 4.09 4.02 -16.97
CA GLN A 76 4.10 3.73 -15.55
C GLN A 76 2.93 4.46 -14.90
N TRP A 77 2.01 3.69 -14.33
CA TRP A 77 0.92 4.18 -13.51
C TRP A 77 1.38 4.19 -12.05
N ILE A 78 1.35 5.36 -11.43
CA ILE A 78 1.74 5.53 -10.03
C ILE A 78 0.51 5.97 -9.26
N GLU A 79 0.13 5.19 -8.26
CA GLU A 79 -0.96 5.52 -7.36
C GLU A 79 -0.45 5.60 -5.93
N THR A 80 -0.85 6.64 -5.21
CA THR A 80 -0.48 6.83 -3.81
C THR A 80 -1.73 6.77 -2.94
N TYR A 81 -1.64 6.00 -1.86
CA TYR A 81 -2.70 5.72 -0.92
C TYR A 81 -2.22 6.01 0.50
N GLU A 82 -3.10 6.48 1.38
CA GLU A 82 -2.77 6.72 2.78
C GLU A 82 -3.85 6.21 3.75
N LEU A 83 -3.42 5.91 4.97
CA LEU A 83 -4.30 5.65 6.11
C LEU A 83 -3.58 6.02 7.41
N GLU A 84 -4.35 6.64 8.32
CA GLU A 84 -3.98 6.80 9.72
C GLU A 84 -4.61 5.67 10.54
N VAL A 85 -3.80 4.92 11.29
CA VAL A 85 -4.24 3.89 12.22
C VAL A 85 -4.04 4.40 13.64
N ILE A 86 -5.12 4.50 14.41
CA ILE A 86 -5.10 4.95 15.81
C ILE A 86 -5.47 3.77 16.71
N LEU A 87 -4.54 3.37 17.57
CA LEU A 87 -4.71 2.27 18.51
C LEU A 87 -4.76 2.80 19.95
N CYS A 88 -5.70 2.27 20.72
CA CYS A 88 -5.81 2.53 22.15
C CYS A 88 -5.18 1.37 22.92
N SER A 89 -4.21 1.67 23.79
CA SER A 89 -3.60 0.66 24.65
C SER A 89 -4.60 0.17 25.69
N ASN A 90 -5.00 -1.09 25.58
CA ASN A 90 -5.91 -1.76 26.52
C ASN A 90 -5.17 -2.77 27.43
N SER A 91 -3.91 -3.09 27.13
CA SER A 91 -3.06 -4.00 27.89
C SER A 91 -1.59 -3.58 27.81
N LEU A 92 -0.82 -3.80 28.86
CA LEU A 92 0.64 -3.55 28.88
C LEU A 92 1.44 -4.67 28.18
N GLU A 93 0.82 -5.81 27.88
CA GLU A 93 1.48 -6.99 27.30
C GLU A 93 1.60 -6.93 25.77
N VAL A 94 0.92 -5.96 25.13
CA VAL A 94 0.92 -5.79 23.68
C VAL A 94 1.88 -4.67 23.30
N ASN A 95 2.74 -4.91 22.32
CA ASN A 95 3.67 -3.90 21.82
C ASN A 95 2.94 -2.93 20.88
N TYR A 96 2.33 -1.89 21.44
CA TYR A 96 1.69 -0.84 20.66
C TYR A 96 2.67 0.12 19.96
N HIS A 97 3.98 -0.04 20.12
CA HIS A 97 4.96 0.80 19.44
C HIS A 97 5.29 0.33 18.02
N GLN A 98 4.88 -0.87 17.64
CA GLN A 98 5.20 -1.48 16.34
C GLN A 98 3.94 -2.11 15.74
N LEU A 99 3.61 -1.70 14.53
CA LEU A 99 2.55 -2.25 13.71
C LEU A 99 3.18 -3.07 12.60
N GLU A 100 2.90 -4.37 12.57
CA GLU A 100 3.24 -5.23 11.44
C GLU A 100 2.03 -5.34 10.52
N PHE A 101 2.22 -5.21 9.20
CA PHE A 101 1.11 -5.21 8.25
C PHE A 101 1.48 -5.76 6.87
N ALA A 102 0.48 -6.26 6.18
CA ALA A 102 0.50 -6.59 4.76
C ALA A 102 -0.46 -5.66 4.00
N ILE A 103 -0.18 -5.43 2.72
CA ILE A 103 -1.04 -4.64 1.84
C ILE A 103 -1.93 -5.62 1.08
N VAL A 104 -3.24 -5.40 1.16
CA VAL A 104 -4.24 -6.19 0.43
C VAL A 104 -4.86 -5.30 -0.62
N TYR A 105 -4.80 -5.72 -1.89
CA TYR A 105 -5.44 -4.99 -2.98
C TYR A 105 -6.38 -5.89 -3.78
N LYS A 106 -7.51 -5.31 -4.19
CA LYS A 106 -8.53 -5.98 -5.01
C LYS A 106 -8.50 -5.47 -6.44
N ASP A 107 -8.41 -6.40 -7.38
CA ASP A 107 -8.56 -6.12 -8.81
C ASP A 107 -10.02 -5.76 -9.13
N TYR A 108 -10.17 -4.81 -10.05
CA TYR A 108 -11.46 -4.33 -10.52
C TYR A 108 -12.31 -5.38 -11.24
N ASN A 109 -11.67 -6.26 -12.00
CA ASN A 109 -12.41 -7.05 -12.98
C ASN A 109 -12.98 -8.37 -12.42
N ASN A 110 -12.47 -8.81 -11.28
CA ASN A 110 -12.55 -10.20 -10.85
C ASN A 110 -12.60 -10.35 -9.32
N ASN A 111 -12.61 -9.24 -8.56
CA ASN A 111 -12.70 -9.22 -7.09
C ASN A 111 -11.65 -10.11 -6.38
N TYR A 112 -10.55 -10.44 -7.06
CA TYR A 112 -9.50 -11.25 -6.51
C TYR A 112 -8.65 -10.42 -5.55
N GLU A 113 -8.33 -10.98 -4.39
CA GLU A 113 -7.47 -10.37 -3.40
C GLU A 113 -6.02 -10.79 -3.62
N TYR A 114 -5.16 -9.79 -3.77
CA TYR A 114 -3.73 -9.97 -3.84
C TYR A 114 -3.11 -9.43 -2.56
N TRP A 115 -2.15 -10.19 -2.04
CA TRP A 115 -1.45 -9.89 -0.80
C TRP A 115 0.00 -9.55 -1.12
N ASP A 116 0.39 -8.32 -0.81
CA ASP A 116 1.79 -7.94 -0.73
C ASP A 116 2.23 -7.97 0.74
N ASN A 117 2.96 -9.03 1.07
CA ASN A 117 3.48 -9.30 2.40
C ASN A 117 5.01 -9.18 2.45
N ASN A 118 5.61 -8.33 1.59
CA ASN A 118 7.06 -8.09 1.57
C ASN A 118 7.88 -9.39 1.60
N TYR A 119 7.62 -10.29 0.64
CA TYR A 119 8.28 -11.60 0.57
C TYR A 119 8.18 -12.40 1.88
N THR A 120 6.96 -12.48 2.44
CA THR A 120 6.62 -13.14 3.71
C THR A 120 7.24 -12.55 4.98
N GLN A 121 7.89 -11.38 4.90
CA GLN A 121 8.43 -10.69 6.08
C GLN A 121 7.45 -9.65 6.65
N ASN A 122 6.44 -9.27 5.87
CA ASN A 122 5.53 -8.16 6.12
C ASN A 122 6.26 -6.80 6.24
N TYR A 123 5.47 -5.74 6.33
CA TYR A 123 5.95 -4.39 6.56
C TYR A 123 5.86 -4.04 8.04
N ILE A 124 6.78 -3.20 8.51
CA ILE A 124 6.84 -2.74 9.90
C ILE A 124 6.72 -1.21 9.91
N CYS A 125 5.77 -0.68 10.68
CA CYS A 125 5.62 0.74 10.97
C CYS A 125 5.75 0.96 12.48
N ASN A 126 6.54 1.95 12.89
CA ASN A 126 6.68 2.31 14.30
C ASN A 126 5.72 3.45 14.63
N ALA A 127 5.13 3.41 15.82
CA ALA A 127 4.18 4.41 16.27
C ALA A 127 4.87 5.77 16.39
N TYR A 128 4.17 6.82 15.96
CA TYR A 128 4.57 8.17 16.31
C TYR A 128 4.22 8.41 17.79
N SER A 129 5.21 8.35 18.68
CA SER A 129 5.00 8.71 20.07
C SER A 129 5.26 10.21 20.27
N SER A 130 4.22 11.02 20.31
CA SER A 130 4.30 12.32 20.97
C SER A 130 4.12 12.11 22.47
N LEU A 131 5.15 12.40 23.28
CA LEU A 131 4.98 12.55 24.71
C LEU A 131 4.00 13.73 24.94
N CYS A 132 2.85 13.43 25.55
CA CYS A 132 2.01 14.46 26.16
C CYS A 132 2.60 14.87 27.51
#